data_AF-A0A9W4XHS9-F1
#
_entry.id   AF-A0A9W4XHS9-F1
#
_cell.length_a   1.000
_cell.length_b   1.000
_cell.length_c   1.000
_cell.angle_alpha   90.00
_cell.angle_beta   90.00
_cell.angle_gamma   90.00
#
_symmetry.space_group_name_H-M   'P 1'
#
loop_
_entity.id
_entity.type
_entity.pdbx_description
1 polymer ?
#
loop_
_entity_poly.entity_id
_entity_poly.type
_entity_poly.pdbx_seq_one_letter_code
_entity_poly.pdbx_strand_id
1 'polypeptide(L)'
;MSDSSTATPAPTHEPPSLPASPLPKRTKVIDPTPLTHSTALPRASDSGTATPTPIIGMSLQPSAPVATASSEQQALQVQLLSDAAKAPTKGSAFAAGHDLYSARDVVIPARGRARVDTDISIAVPAGTYGRVAPRSGLAAKHGIDTMAGVIDADYRGQVGVILANLSEQDFEVKIGDRIAQLIVEKIVMPDVVVVEKLEESVRGAGGFGSTGGFGANGA
;
A
#
# COMPACT_ATOMS: atom_id res chain seq x y z
N MET A 1 27.81 -34.17 44.98
CA MET A 1 28.24 -32.89 44.37
C MET A 1 28.35 -33.17 42.88
N SER A 2 27.23 -33.19 42.15
CA SER A 2 26.47 -32.04 41.61
C SER A 2 27.10 -31.52 40.32
N ASP A 3 26.49 -31.84 39.19
CA ASP A 3 26.19 -30.84 38.17
C ASP A 3 24.90 -31.25 37.43
N SER A 4 23.86 -30.46 37.68
CA SER A 4 22.55 -30.57 37.04
C SER A 4 22.56 -29.77 35.74
N SER A 5 22.40 -30.44 34.59
CA SER A 5 22.15 -29.77 33.33
C SER A 5 20.77 -29.10 33.39
N THR A 6 20.76 -27.78 33.34
CA THR A 6 19.52 -26.99 33.26
C THR A 6 19.31 -26.65 31.79
N ALA A 7 18.36 -27.32 31.14
CA ALA A 7 17.95 -27.02 29.77
C ALA A 7 17.07 -25.76 29.75
N THR A 8 17.44 -24.78 28.92
CA THR A 8 16.63 -23.58 28.67
C THR A 8 15.44 -23.94 27.78
N PRO A 9 14.18 -23.59 28.13
CA PRO A 9 13.04 -23.83 27.26
C PRO A 9 13.02 -22.82 26.11
N ALA A 10 12.83 -23.31 24.89
CA ALA A 10 12.63 -22.48 23.70
C ALA A 10 11.25 -21.79 23.76
N PRO A 11 11.13 -20.51 23.37
CA PRO A 11 9.82 -19.87 23.26
C PRO A 11 9.08 -20.41 22.04
N THR A 12 7.96 -21.10 22.26
CA THR A 12 6.98 -21.42 21.22
C THR A 12 6.27 -20.15 20.79
N HIS A 13 6.72 -19.54 19.70
CA HIS A 13 6.00 -18.49 19.00
C HIS A 13 5.12 -19.14 17.93
N GLU A 14 3.82 -19.27 18.21
CA GLU A 14 2.85 -19.72 17.20
C GLU A 14 2.64 -18.57 16.19
N PRO A 15 2.73 -18.82 14.87
CA PRO A 15 2.48 -17.78 13.88
C PRO A 15 1.01 -17.32 13.96
N PRO A 16 0.73 -16.02 13.73
CA PRO A 16 -0.64 -15.53 13.76
C PRO A 16 -1.50 -16.25 12.72
N SER A 17 -2.62 -16.80 13.16
CA SER A 17 -3.60 -17.46 12.30
C SER A 17 -4.20 -16.50 11.28
N LEU A 18 -4.32 -16.93 10.02
CA LEU A 18 -5.00 -16.19 8.95
C LEU A 18 -6.40 -15.74 9.40
N PRO A 19 -6.82 -14.50 9.08
CA PRO A 19 -8.13 -14.01 9.51
C PRO A 19 -9.26 -14.82 8.88
N ALA A 20 -10.12 -15.40 9.74
CA ALA A 20 -11.34 -16.13 9.36
C ALA A 20 -12.48 -15.19 8.94
N SER A 21 -12.21 -14.22 8.04
CA SER A 21 -13.23 -13.32 7.52
C SER A 21 -13.65 -13.71 6.10
N PRO A 22 -14.95 -13.92 5.82
CA PRO A 22 -15.42 -14.23 4.48
C PRO A 22 -15.16 -13.06 3.53
N LEU A 23 -14.76 -13.38 2.30
CA LEU A 23 -14.52 -12.41 1.22
C LEU A 23 -15.70 -11.43 1.08
N PRO A 24 -15.48 -10.10 1.11
CA PRO A 24 -16.55 -9.14 0.97
C PRO A 24 -17.16 -9.20 -0.45
N LYS A 25 -18.49 -9.22 -0.51
CA LYS A 25 -19.26 -9.16 -1.76
C LYS A 25 -19.04 -7.80 -2.45
N ARG A 26 -18.72 -7.85 -3.74
CA ARG A 26 -18.62 -6.77 -4.75
C ARG A 26 -19.03 -5.37 -4.25
N THR A 27 -18.04 -4.52 -4.00
CA THR A 27 -18.21 -3.09 -3.68
C THR A 27 -18.74 -2.34 -4.91
N LYS A 28 -19.80 -1.54 -4.74
CA LYS A 28 -20.30 -0.64 -5.79
C LYS A 28 -19.31 0.51 -6.00
N VAL A 29 -18.83 0.68 -7.23
CA VAL A 29 -18.06 1.84 -7.68
C VAL A 29 -18.99 3.05 -7.73
N ILE A 30 -18.63 4.15 -7.06
CA ILE A 30 -19.33 5.43 -7.15
C ILE A 30 -18.45 6.35 -7.99
N ASP A 31 -18.91 6.71 -9.18
CA ASP A 31 -18.27 7.72 -10.02
C ASP A 31 -18.46 9.12 -9.41
N PRO A 32 -17.45 10.00 -9.44
CA PRO A 32 -17.60 11.37 -8.99
C PRO A 32 -18.05 12.26 -10.16
N THR A 33 -19.35 12.58 -10.30
CA THR A 33 -19.77 13.66 -11.23
C THR A 33 -21.10 14.31 -10.80
N PRO A 34 -21.29 15.64 -10.99
CA PRO A 34 -22.30 16.42 -10.29
C PRO A 34 -23.67 16.51 -10.99
N LEU A 35 -24.66 16.90 -10.19
CA LEU A 35 -26.08 17.11 -10.51
C LEU A 35 -26.31 18.00 -11.73
N THR A 36 -27.08 17.53 -12.72
CA THR A 36 -27.93 18.38 -13.59
C THR A 36 -29.23 17.67 -13.97
N HIS A 37 -30.26 18.49 -14.21
CA HIS A 37 -31.69 18.19 -14.24
C HIS A 37 -32.24 17.61 -15.57
N SER A 38 -33.34 16.86 -15.43
CA SER A 38 -34.59 16.89 -16.23
C SER A 38 -34.58 16.52 -17.73
N THR A 39 -35.32 15.47 -18.11
CA THR A 39 -36.65 15.54 -18.77
C THR A 39 -37.17 14.13 -19.14
N ALA A 40 -38.50 13.99 -19.27
CA ALA A 40 -39.27 12.76 -19.30
C ALA A 40 -39.67 12.26 -20.72
N LEU A 41 -39.79 10.92 -20.87
CA LEU A 41 -40.78 10.06 -21.61
C LEU A 41 -41.14 10.35 -23.10
N PRO A 42 -41.68 9.40 -23.93
CA PRO A 42 -42.50 8.23 -23.55
C PRO A 42 -42.34 6.91 -24.36
N ARG A 43 -43.26 5.97 -24.03
CA ARG A 43 -43.55 4.58 -24.47
C ARG A 43 -44.02 4.38 -25.93
N ALA A 44 -43.84 3.15 -26.43
CA ALA A 44 -44.76 2.32 -27.25
C ALA A 44 -44.32 0.83 -27.11
N SER A 45 -45.10 -0.20 -26.71
CA SER A 45 -46.26 -0.92 -27.31
C SER A 45 -46.01 -1.37 -28.76
N ASP A 46 -46.26 -2.59 -29.25
CA ASP A 46 -47.00 -3.76 -28.76
C ASP A 46 -46.72 -5.00 -29.66
N SER A 47 -46.94 -6.21 -29.12
CA SER A 47 -47.44 -7.49 -29.72
C SER A 47 -46.99 -8.07 -31.09
N GLY A 48 -46.74 -9.40 -31.15
CA GLY A 48 -47.13 -10.23 -32.32
C GLY A 48 -46.35 -11.52 -32.70
N THR A 49 -46.67 -12.65 -32.04
CA THR A 49 -46.86 -14.05 -32.56
C THR A 49 -45.84 -14.85 -33.42
N ALA A 50 -45.65 -16.12 -32.95
CA ALA A 50 -45.60 -17.43 -33.65
C ALA A 50 -44.26 -18.16 -33.96
N THR A 51 -44.22 -19.45 -33.56
CA THR A 51 -43.16 -20.49 -33.70
C THR A 51 -43.43 -21.39 -34.93
N PRO A 52 -42.44 -22.09 -35.55
CA PRO A 52 -42.07 -23.47 -35.15
C PRO A 52 -40.56 -23.86 -35.31
N THR A 53 -40.15 -24.96 -34.64
CA THR A 53 -38.79 -25.59 -34.55
C THR A 53 -38.55 -26.64 -35.68
N PRO A 54 -37.45 -27.45 -35.75
CA PRO A 54 -35.99 -27.28 -35.53
C PRO A 54 -35.12 -27.72 -36.74
N ILE A 55 -33.89 -27.22 -36.93
CA ILE A 55 -32.81 -28.00 -37.57
C ILE A 55 -31.46 -27.65 -36.92
N ILE A 56 -30.76 -28.70 -36.50
CA ILE A 56 -29.43 -28.69 -35.91
C ILE A 56 -28.42 -28.17 -36.95
N GLY A 57 -27.89 -26.98 -36.69
CA GLY A 57 -26.75 -26.39 -37.40
C GLY A 57 -25.68 -26.05 -36.36
N MET A 58 -24.54 -26.71 -36.48
CA MET A 58 -23.38 -26.58 -35.59
C MET A 58 -22.87 -25.13 -35.61
N SER A 59 -23.33 -24.33 -34.65
CA SER A 59 -22.87 -22.95 -34.46
C SER A 59 -21.50 -23.00 -33.79
N LEU A 60 -20.45 -22.63 -34.54
CA LEU A 60 -19.18 -22.20 -33.98
C LEU A 60 -19.49 -21.02 -33.05
N GLN A 61 -19.49 -21.26 -31.75
CA GLN A 61 -19.55 -20.19 -30.77
C GLN A 61 -18.30 -19.32 -30.96
N PRO A 62 -18.43 -17.99 -31.13
CA PRO A 62 -17.33 -17.11 -30.80
C PRO A 62 -17.06 -17.34 -29.31
N SER A 63 -15.84 -17.77 -29.00
CA SER A 63 -15.32 -17.76 -27.64
C SER A 63 -15.64 -16.42 -26.98
N ALA A 64 -16.27 -16.49 -25.81
CA ALA A 64 -16.59 -15.37 -24.94
C ALA A 64 -15.39 -14.41 -24.78
N PRO A 65 -15.61 -13.10 -24.52
CA PRO A 65 -14.53 -12.16 -24.34
C PRO A 65 -13.79 -12.49 -23.04
N VAL A 66 -12.68 -13.21 -23.14
CA VAL A 66 -11.67 -13.30 -22.09
C VAL A 66 -10.81 -12.04 -22.22
N ALA A 67 -11.15 -10.98 -21.50
CA ALA A 67 -10.22 -9.96 -20.98
C ALA A 67 -10.96 -8.72 -20.47
N THR A 68 -11.59 -8.82 -19.30
CA THR A 68 -11.93 -7.63 -18.50
C THR A 68 -11.55 -7.77 -17.02
N ALA A 69 -10.99 -8.90 -16.60
CA ALA A 69 -10.66 -9.18 -15.20
C ALA A 69 -9.25 -8.73 -14.76
N SER A 70 -8.39 -8.23 -15.67
CA SER A 70 -6.97 -7.99 -15.38
C SER A 70 -6.64 -6.59 -14.83
N SER A 71 -7.53 -5.60 -14.97
CA SER A 71 -7.27 -4.23 -14.51
C SER A 71 -7.61 -3.99 -13.04
N GLU A 72 -8.63 -4.64 -12.49
CA GLU A 72 -9.05 -4.46 -11.09
C GLU A 72 -8.03 -5.04 -10.10
N GLN A 73 -7.27 -6.07 -10.48
CA GLN A 73 -6.27 -6.71 -9.61
C GLN A 73 -5.00 -5.88 -9.38
N GLN A 74 -4.81 -4.77 -10.10
CA GLN A 74 -3.61 -3.92 -10.00
C GLN A 74 -3.88 -2.52 -9.43
N ALA A 75 -5.13 -2.21 -9.07
CA ALA A 75 -5.48 -0.89 -8.55
C ALA A 75 -5.15 -0.76 -7.05
N LEU A 76 -4.55 0.37 -6.66
CA LEU A 76 -4.51 0.82 -5.27
C LEU A 76 -5.90 1.32 -4.87
N GLN A 77 -6.57 0.61 -3.96
CA GLN A 77 -7.87 1.03 -3.45
C GLN A 77 -7.68 1.94 -2.24
N VAL A 78 -8.47 3.01 -2.16
CA VAL A 78 -8.40 4.01 -1.09
C VAL A 78 -9.80 4.32 -0.61
N GLN A 79 -10.00 4.25 0.71
CA GLN A 79 -11.22 4.71 1.38
C GLN A 79 -10.88 5.98 2.16
N LEU A 80 -11.66 7.05 1.94
CA LEU A 80 -11.58 8.26 2.73
C LEU A 80 -12.40 8.07 4.01
N LEU A 81 -11.81 8.35 5.16
CA LEU A 81 -12.42 8.15 6.49
C LEU A 81 -13.02 9.44 7.07
N SER A 82 -12.71 10.59 6.48
CA SER A 82 -13.22 11.90 6.90
C SER A 82 -13.27 12.89 5.73
N ASP A 83 -13.94 14.03 5.93
CA ASP A 83 -14.00 15.13 4.95
C ASP A 83 -12.66 15.85 4.74
N ALA A 84 -11.74 15.73 5.70
CA ALA A 84 -10.39 16.30 5.60
C ALA A 84 -9.44 15.39 4.81
N ALA A 85 -9.79 14.12 4.62
CA ALA A 85 -8.99 13.16 3.89
C ALA A 85 -8.91 13.51 2.40
N LYS A 86 -7.76 13.23 1.78
CA LYS A 86 -7.55 13.44 0.35
C LYS A 86 -6.95 12.20 -0.30
N ALA A 87 -7.52 11.82 -1.45
CA ALA A 87 -7.02 10.71 -2.25
C ALA A 87 -5.54 10.97 -2.64
N PRO A 88 -4.63 9.98 -2.47
CA PRO A 88 -3.23 10.12 -2.85
C PRO A 88 -3.06 10.41 -4.35
N THR A 89 -2.14 11.31 -4.70
CA THR A 89 -1.93 11.72 -6.10
C THR A 89 -0.51 11.49 -6.57
N LYS A 90 -0.30 11.24 -7.86
CA LYS A 90 1.04 11.22 -8.44
C LYS A 90 1.50 12.63 -8.79
N GLY A 91 2.77 12.94 -8.50
CA GLY A 91 3.41 14.20 -8.91
C GLY A 91 3.78 14.28 -10.40
N SER A 92 3.89 13.13 -11.07
CA SER A 92 4.18 13.03 -12.51
C SER A 92 3.75 11.65 -13.05
N ALA A 93 3.72 11.48 -14.36
CA ALA A 93 3.30 10.22 -15.00
C ALA A 93 4.14 9.00 -14.54
N PHE A 94 5.44 9.21 -14.31
CA PHE A 94 6.39 8.18 -13.90
C PHE A 94 6.79 8.30 -12.42
N ALA A 95 6.06 9.09 -11.62
CA ALA A 95 6.31 9.13 -10.19
C ALA A 95 6.14 7.73 -9.58
N ALA A 96 7.16 7.32 -8.81
CA ALA A 96 7.17 6.04 -8.11
C ALA A 96 6.11 6.00 -6.99
N GLY A 97 5.96 7.11 -6.25
CA GLY A 97 5.05 7.22 -5.14
C GLY A 97 3.82 8.10 -5.42
N HIS A 98 2.77 7.86 -4.65
CA HIS A 98 1.60 8.73 -4.52
C HIS A 98 1.78 9.63 -3.30
N ASP A 99 1.74 10.95 -3.48
CA ASP A 99 1.79 11.92 -2.39
C ASP A 99 0.66 11.63 -1.37
N LEU A 100 1.02 11.52 -0.10
CA LEU A 100 0.11 11.39 1.04
C LEU A 100 -0.12 12.76 1.68
N TYR A 101 -1.36 13.02 2.07
CA TYR A 101 -1.80 14.31 2.59
C TYR A 101 -2.08 14.24 4.09
N SER A 102 -1.76 15.32 4.81
CA SER A 102 -2.21 15.47 6.19
C SER A 102 -3.71 15.74 6.26
N ALA A 103 -4.41 15.07 7.18
CA ALA A 103 -5.80 15.37 7.55
C ALA A 103 -5.91 16.18 8.85
N ARG A 104 -4.78 16.56 9.48
CA ARG A 104 -4.72 17.32 10.73
C ARG A 104 -3.62 18.38 10.71
N ASP A 105 -3.83 19.45 11.46
CA ASP A 105 -2.75 20.37 11.81
C ASP A 105 -1.89 19.72 12.91
N VAL A 106 -0.59 19.63 12.69
CA VAL A 106 0.37 18.99 13.61
C VAL A 106 1.69 19.73 13.57
N VAL A 107 2.32 19.91 14.73
CA VAL A 107 3.71 20.38 14.80
C VAL A 107 4.61 19.17 15.03
N ILE A 108 5.63 19.01 14.20
CA ILE A 108 6.70 18.03 14.42
C ILE A 108 7.83 18.75 15.17
N PRO A 109 8.03 18.47 16.48
CA PRO A 109 8.99 19.22 17.28
C PRO A 109 10.41 19.12 16.71
N ALA A 110 11.21 20.17 16.86
CA ALA A 110 12.63 20.17 16.58
C ALA A 110 13.29 18.96 17.26
N ARG A 111 14.14 18.24 16.52
CA ARG A 111 14.82 17.02 17.01
C ARG A 111 13.87 15.94 17.54
N GLY A 112 12.59 16.02 17.18
CA GLY A 112 11.51 15.17 17.66
C GLY A 112 10.85 14.36 16.55
N ARG A 113 9.71 13.76 16.91
CA ARG A 113 8.86 13.01 15.97
C ARG A 113 7.40 13.14 16.34
N ALA A 114 6.53 13.03 15.35
CA ALA A 114 5.09 12.97 15.54
C ALA A 114 4.43 12.12 14.46
N ARG A 115 3.28 11.53 14.81
CA ARG A 115 2.40 10.84 13.87
C ARG A 115 1.46 11.87 13.27
N VAL A 116 1.37 11.89 11.95
CA VAL A 116 0.45 12.71 11.18
C VAL A 116 -0.59 11.79 10.54
N ASP A 117 -1.85 12.04 10.87
CA ASP A 117 -2.98 11.27 10.37
C ASP A 117 -3.34 11.70 8.94
N THR A 118 -3.61 10.71 8.09
CA THR A 118 -4.02 10.94 6.68
C THR A 118 -5.53 10.77 6.46
N ASP A 119 -6.23 10.22 7.46
CA ASP A 119 -7.64 9.81 7.40
C ASP A 119 -8.02 8.99 6.15
N ILE A 120 -7.09 8.16 5.65
CA ILE A 120 -7.39 7.15 4.63
C ILE A 120 -7.13 5.74 5.16
N SER A 121 -7.90 4.79 4.64
CA SER A 121 -7.55 3.36 4.66
C SER A 121 -7.20 2.93 3.23
N ILE A 122 -6.32 1.94 3.09
CA ILE A 122 -5.89 1.45 1.77
C ILE A 122 -6.00 -0.06 1.64
N ALA A 123 -6.09 -0.53 0.40
CA ALA A 123 -5.77 -1.91 0.04
C ALA A 123 -4.82 -1.88 -1.16
N VAL A 124 -3.59 -2.35 -0.94
CA VAL A 124 -2.59 -2.48 -2.00
C VAL A 124 -2.81 -3.78 -2.81
N PRO A 125 -2.34 -3.87 -4.06
CA PRO A 125 -2.39 -5.10 -4.84
C PRO A 125 -1.68 -6.27 -4.15
N ALA A 126 -2.14 -7.50 -4.39
CA ALA A 126 -1.50 -8.71 -3.88
C ALA A 126 -0.04 -8.83 -4.36
N GLY A 127 0.85 -9.35 -3.52
CA GLY A 127 2.29 -9.44 -3.80
C GLY A 127 3.03 -8.09 -3.69
N THR A 128 2.40 -7.10 -3.05
CA THR A 128 3.00 -5.80 -2.78
C THR A 128 2.76 -5.37 -1.33
N TYR A 129 3.50 -4.38 -0.86
CA TYR A 129 3.19 -3.63 0.35
C TYR A 129 3.24 -2.13 0.07
N GLY A 130 2.67 -1.33 0.96
CA GLY A 130 2.76 0.13 0.90
C GLY A 130 3.96 0.63 1.67
N ARG A 131 4.98 1.17 0.99
CA ARG A 131 6.08 1.88 1.66
C ARG A 131 5.79 3.38 1.77
N VAL A 132 5.71 3.89 3.00
CA VAL A 132 5.76 5.33 3.25
C VAL A 132 7.20 5.79 3.14
N ALA A 133 7.45 6.71 2.21
CA ALA A 133 8.78 7.20 1.87
C ALA A 133 8.86 8.72 2.03
N PRO A 134 10.06 9.26 2.34
CA PRO A 134 10.24 10.69 2.50
C PRO A 134 10.11 11.42 1.16
N ARG A 135 9.67 12.68 1.21
CA ARG A 135 9.68 13.58 0.06
C ARG A 135 11.00 14.35 0.06
N SER A 136 11.75 14.31 -1.03
CA SER A 136 13.10 14.90 -1.12
C SER A 136 13.12 16.40 -0.77
N GLY A 137 12.08 17.15 -1.15
CA GLY A 137 11.96 18.56 -0.80
C GLY A 137 11.84 18.81 0.71
N LEU A 138 11.13 17.94 1.44
CA LEU A 138 11.00 18.06 2.90
C LEU A 138 12.30 17.65 3.61
N ALA A 139 12.94 16.57 3.14
CA ALA A 139 14.22 16.12 3.66
C ALA A 139 15.32 17.20 3.48
N ALA A 140 15.49 17.71 2.26
CA ALA A 140 16.59 18.62 1.95
C ALA A 140 16.41 20.02 2.54
N LYS A 141 15.17 20.53 2.64
CA LYS A 141 14.90 21.91 3.07
C LYS A 141 14.55 22.04 4.56
N HIS A 142 13.97 21.00 5.14
CA HIS A 142 13.43 21.04 6.50
C HIS A 142 13.96 19.92 7.40
N GLY A 143 14.83 19.03 6.89
CA GLY A 143 15.37 17.92 7.68
C GLY A 143 14.29 16.90 8.08
N ILE A 144 13.21 16.77 7.31
CA ILE A 144 12.12 15.84 7.63
C ILE A 144 12.34 14.49 6.96
N ASP A 145 12.28 13.44 7.76
CA ASP A 145 12.34 12.05 7.32
C ASP A 145 11.11 11.27 7.78
N THR A 146 10.85 10.12 7.17
CA THR A 146 9.76 9.21 7.56
C THR A 146 10.32 8.05 8.36
N MET A 147 9.69 7.73 9.49
CA MET A 147 9.98 6.52 10.27
C MET A 147 8.99 5.39 9.97
N ALA A 148 9.37 4.16 10.32
CA ALA A 148 8.59 2.95 10.08
C ALA A 148 8.23 2.80 8.58
N GLY A 149 6.96 2.99 8.23
CA GLY A 149 6.53 3.11 6.85
C GLY A 149 6.28 1.81 6.10
N VAL A 150 6.17 0.67 6.78
CA VAL A 150 5.67 -0.58 6.17
C VAL A 150 4.17 -0.65 6.44
N ILE A 151 3.36 -0.58 5.39
CA ILE A 151 1.92 -0.82 5.43
C ILE A 151 1.65 -2.17 4.77
N ASP A 152 1.27 -3.15 5.59
CA ASP A 152 1.00 -4.52 5.13
C ASP A 152 -0.22 -4.59 4.20
N ALA A 153 -0.23 -5.58 3.32
CA ALA A 153 -1.27 -5.73 2.30
C ALA A 153 -2.67 -6.01 2.87
N ASP A 154 -2.73 -6.61 4.05
CA ASP A 154 -3.93 -6.94 4.80
C ASP A 154 -4.34 -5.87 5.82
N TYR A 155 -3.55 -4.79 5.96
CA TYR A 155 -3.93 -3.66 6.82
C TYR A 155 -5.12 -2.90 6.23
N ARG A 156 -6.17 -2.70 7.04
CA ARG A 156 -7.37 -1.90 6.68
C ARG A 156 -7.65 -0.74 7.63
N GLY A 157 -6.82 -0.60 8.66
CA GLY A 157 -6.91 0.54 9.57
C GLY A 157 -6.49 1.85 8.89
N GLN A 158 -6.53 2.92 9.67
CA GLN A 158 -6.13 4.25 9.21
C GLN A 158 -4.63 4.32 8.96
N VAL A 159 -4.24 4.84 7.81
CA VAL A 159 -2.85 5.13 7.46
C VAL A 159 -2.36 6.36 8.23
N GLY A 160 -1.27 6.20 8.96
CA GLY A 160 -0.57 7.31 9.63
C GLY A 160 0.87 7.40 9.14
N VAL A 161 1.38 8.62 9.06
CA VAL A 161 2.77 8.89 8.67
C VAL A 161 3.54 9.33 9.91
N ILE A 162 4.59 8.61 10.27
CA ILE A 162 5.47 9.03 11.37
C ILE A 162 6.59 9.88 10.77
N LEU A 163 6.60 11.17 11.09
CA LEU A 163 7.65 12.08 10.65
C LEU A 163 8.67 12.27 11.78
N ALA A 164 9.95 12.18 11.43
CA ALA A 164 11.06 12.60 12.26
C ALA A 164 11.59 13.94 11.76
N ASN A 165 11.84 14.87 12.68
CA ASN A 165 12.44 16.16 12.38
C ASN A 165 13.89 16.16 12.87
N LEU A 166 14.81 16.16 11.92
CA LEU A 166 16.25 16.16 12.17
C LEU A 166 16.82 17.58 12.30
N SER A 167 16.01 18.62 12.09
CA SER A 167 16.41 20.01 12.23
C SER A 167 16.26 20.54 13.65
N GLU A 168 16.78 21.74 13.89
CA GLU A 168 16.68 22.49 15.15
C GLU A 168 15.44 23.40 15.22
N GLN A 169 14.54 23.32 14.24
CA GLN A 169 13.33 24.15 14.16
C GLN A 169 12.09 23.26 14.11
N ASP A 170 11.04 23.66 14.82
CA ASP A 170 9.73 23.01 14.72
C ASP A 170 9.22 23.07 13.28
N PHE A 171 8.59 21.98 12.83
CA PHE A 171 8.03 21.90 11.49
C PHE A 171 6.51 21.83 11.57
N GLU A 172 5.85 22.88 11.09
CA GLU A 172 4.39 22.94 11.02
C GLU A 172 3.86 22.17 9.81
N VAL A 173 2.93 21.27 10.06
CA VAL A 173 2.13 20.58 9.04
C VAL A 173 0.70 21.10 9.14
N LYS A 174 0.11 21.49 8.00
CA LYS A 174 -1.30 21.88 7.91
C LYS A 174 -2.11 20.82 7.18
N ILE A 175 -3.43 20.81 7.42
CA ILE A 175 -4.37 20.00 6.64
C ILE A 175 -4.16 20.24 5.15
N GLY A 176 -4.07 19.17 4.37
CA GLY A 176 -3.86 19.20 2.93
C GLY A 176 -2.39 19.31 2.48
N ASP A 177 -1.43 19.45 3.40
CA ASP A 177 -0.02 19.39 3.05
C ASP A 177 0.40 17.99 2.63
N ARG A 178 1.29 17.93 1.62
CA ARG A 178 1.89 16.67 1.17
C ARG A 178 3.09 16.32 2.05
N ILE A 179 2.92 15.32 2.90
CA ILE A 179 3.87 15.04 4.00
C ILE A 179 4.81 13.86 3.72
N ALA A 180 4.38 12.92 2.87
CA ALA A 180 5.14 11.73 2.50
C ALA A 180 4.67 11.25 1.13
N GLN A 181 5.23 10.15 0.64
CA GLN A 181 4.71 9.47 -0.54
C GLN A 181 4.59 7.96 -0.28
N LEU A 182 3.51 7.36 -0.76
CA LEU A 182 3.27 5.93 -0.71
C LEU A 182 3.79 5.27 -2.00
N ILE A 183 4.76 4.38 -1.87
CA ILE A 183 5.28 3.57 -2.97
C ILE A 183 4.71 2.15 -2.82
N VAL A 184 4.08 1.65 -3.86
CA VAL A 184 3.58 0.26 -3.89
C VAL A 184 4.74 -0.64 -4.34
N GLU A 185 5.39 -1.28 -3.38
CA GLU A 185 6.59 -2.07 -3.64
C GLU A 185 6.28 -3.55 -3.79
N LYS A 186 6.78 -4.15 -4.87
CA LYS A 186 6.66 -5.58 -5.12
C LYS A 186 7.55 -6.35 -4.15
N ILE A 187 6.99 -7.41 -3.58
CA ILE A 187 7.70 -8.31 -2.67
C ILE A 187 7.45 -9.77 -3.05
N VAL A 188 8.31 -10.64 -2.53
CA VAL A 188 8.05 -12.08 -2.47
C VAL A 188 7.78 -12.40 -1.01
N MET A 189 6.81 -13.28 -0.74
CA MET A 189 6.49 -13.77 0.59
C MET A 189 6.92 -15.25 0.69
N PRO A 190 8.22 -15.54 0.88
CA PRO A 190 8.71 -16.92 0.92
C PRO A 190 8.46 -17.55 2.29
N ASP A 191 8.34 -18.88 2.31
CA ASP A 191 8.42 -19.66 3.54
C ASP A 191 9.85 -19.62 4.11
N VAL A 192 9.97 -19.57 5.44
CA VAL A 192 11.27 -19.61 6.11
C VAL A 192 11.74 -21.06 6.26
N VAL A 193 12.93 -21.37 5.72
CA VAL A 193 13.57 -22.68 5.84
C VAL A 193 14.88 -22.55 6.62
N VAL A 194 15.01 -23.27 7.74
CA VAL A 194 16.21 -23.29 8.59
C VAL A 194 17.18 -24.37 8.09
N VAL A 195 18.46 -24.03 7.89
CA VAL A 195 19.50 -24.92 7.36
C VAL A 195 20.75 -24.91 8.24
N GLU A 196 21.56 -25.97 8.18
CA GLU A 196 22.79 -26.08 8.97
C GLU A 196 23.92 -25.15 8.47
N LYS A 197 24.04 -24.98 7.15
CA LYS A 197 25.04 -24.10 6.52
C LYS A 197 24.47 -23.48 5.24
N LEU A 198 24.78 -22.20 5.01
CA LEU A 198 24.51 -21.49 3.75
C LEU A 198 25.62 -21.72 2.72
N GLU A 199 25.28 -21.62 1.43
CA GLU A 199 26.28 -21.64 0.35
C GLU A 199 27.25 -20.45 0.46
N GLU A 200 28.50 -20.68 0.08
CA GLU A 200 29.52 -19.63 0.04
C GLU A 200 29.25 -18.68 -1.13
N SER A 201 29.48 -17.39 -0.90
CA SER A 201 29.34 -16.36 -1.94
C SER A 201 30.60 -15.53 -2.06
N VAL A 202 30.80 -14.88 -3.21
CA VAL A 202 31.93 -13.96 -3.46
C VAL A 202 32.01 -12.86 -2.39
N ARG A 203 30.87 -12.40 -1.86
CA ARG A 203 30.83 -11.38 -0.80
C ARG A 203 31.17 -11.95 0.58
N GLY A 204 30.86 -13.22 0.83
CA GLY A 204 31.08 -13.88 2.12
C GLY A 204 30.50 -13.09 3.29
N ALA A 205 31.31 -12.89 4.34
CA ALA A 205 30.95 -12.11 5.54
C ALA A 205 31.15 -10.59 5.42
N GLY A 206 31.48 -10.05 4.24
CA GLY A 206 31.76 -8.62 4.05
C GLY A 206 30.51 -7.73 4.12
N GLY A 207 30.49 -6.76 5.04
CA GLY A 207 29.43 -5.76 5.22
C GLY A 207 29.97 -4.40 5.70
N PHE A 208 29.09 -3.42 5.94
CA PHE A 208 29.45 -2.14 6.60
C PHE A 208 30.65 -1.39 5.98
N GLY A 209 30.68 -1.24 4.65
CA GLY A 209 31.78 -0.56 3.96
C GLY A 209 32.95 -1.45 3.59
N SER A 210 32.80 -2.78 3.63
CA SER A 210 33.84 -3.76 3.24
C SER A 210 34.35 -3.63 1.80
N THR A 211 33.64 -2.89 0.93
CA THR A 211 34.05 -2.60 -0.46
C THR A 211 34.74 -1.23 -0.61
N GLY A 212 34.98 -0.51 0.50
CA GLY A 212 35.57 0.84 0.54
C GLY A 212 34.57 1.95 0.90
N GLY A 213 35.08 3.09 1.40
CA GLY A 213 34.30 4.30 1.72
C GLY A 213 34.93 5.14 2.85
N PHE A 214 35.17 6.44 2.56
CA PHE A 214 35.87 7.46 3.38
C PHE A 214 37.26 7.03 3.88
N GLY A 215 38.28 7.27 3.05
CA GLY A 215 39.68 7.05 3.42
C GLY A 215 40.04 7.79 4.71
N ALA A 216 40.61 7.06 5.67
CA ALA A 216 41.38 7.64 6.75
C ALA A 216 42.66 8.26 6.18
N ASN A 217 42.55 9.42 5.52
CA ASN A 217 43.67 10.28 5.19
C ASN A 217 43.36 11.66 5.78
N GLY A 218 43.85 11.89 7.00
CA GLY A 218 43.73 13.16 7.71
C GLY A 218 43.75 13.01 9.22
N ALA A 219 44.82 12.43 9.76
CA ALA A 219 45.27 12.67 11.12
C ALA A 219 46.59 13.47 11.04
#